data_AF-A0A4R0YA83-F1
#
_entry.id   AF-A0A4R0YA83-F1
#
_cell.length_a   1.000
_cell.length_b   1.000
_cell.length_c   1.000
_cell.angle_alpha   90.00
_cell.angle_beta   90.00
_cell.angle_gamma   90.00
#
_symmetry.space_group_name_H-M   'P 1'
#
loop_
_entity.id
_entity.type
_entity.pdbx_description
1 polymer ?
#
loop_
_entity_poly.entity_id
_entity_poly.type
_entity_poly.pdbx_seq_one_letter_code
_entity_poly.pdbx_strand_id
1 'polypeptide(L)'
;MRALLVLLLVLPIRAVPAAAQVPVCNGLREGMTACFDGRLCRCRFEQGAQFSGRPDAHRWDCGALRPDCRPNDPQTPWPNIVPQIYLDGSRAPPGPKPR
;
A
#
# COMPACT_ATOMS: atom_id res chain seq x y z
N MET A 1 5.47 39.99 -37.82
CA MET A 1 5.43 39.93 -36.33
C MET A 1 4.13 39.33 -35.78
N ARG A 2 2.94 39.70 -36.26
CA ARG A 2 1.65 39.13 -35.79
C ARG A 2 1.48 37.61 -36.00
N ALA A 3 1.98 37.05 -37.09
CA ALA A 3 1.87 35.61 -37.37
C ALA A 3 2.67 34.73 -36.39
N LEU A 4 3.77 35.26 -35.82
CA LEU A 4 4.57 34.57 -34.82
C LEU A 4 3.82 34.42 -33.49
N LEU A 5 2.99 35.41 -33.18
CA LEU A 5 2.18 35.46 -31.96
C LEU A 5 1.04 34.42 -31.98
N VAL A 6 0.49 34.15 -33.18
CA VAL A 6 -0.52 33.09 -33.36
C VAL A 6 0.11 31.71 -33.24
N LEU A 7 1.33 31.51 -33.78
CA LEU A 7 2.02 30.22 -33.69
C LEU A 7 2.40 29.83 -32.23
N LEU A 8 2.75 30.82 -31.41
CA LEU A 8 3.01 30.62 -29.97
C LEU A 8 1.74 30.30 -29.16
N LEU A 9 0.57 30.78 -29.62
CA LEU A 9 -0.72 30.55 -28.95
C LEU A 9 -1.32 29.18 -29.24
N VAL A 10 -0.89 28.54 -30.33
CA VAL A 10 -1.38 27.22 -30.76
C VAL A 10 -0.43 26.10 -30.31
N LEU A 11 0.65 26.38 -29.58
CA LEU A 11 1.51 25.34 -29.00
C LEU A 11 0.73 24.65 -27.87
N PRO A 12 0.22 23.40 -28.05
CA PRO A 12 -0.46 22.73 -26.96
C PRO A 12 0.60 22.40 -25.92
N ILE A 13 0.48 22.99 -24.74
CA ILE A 13 1.21 22.59 -23.55
C ILE A 13 0.81 21.14 -23.29
N ARG A 14 1.60 20.20 -23.83
CA ARG A 14 1.42 18.79 -23.54
C ARG A 14 1.75 18.62 -22.06
N ALA A 15 0.70 18.47 -21.25
CA ALA A 15 0.83 18.10 -19.86
C ALA A 15 1.54 16.74 -19.81
N VAL A 16 2.83 16.76 -19.45
CA VAL A 16 3.59 15.54 -19.18
C VAL A 16 2.99 14.97 -17.89
N PRO A 17 2.57 13.70 -17.87
CA PRO A 17 2.08 13.09 -16.64
C PRO A 17 3.22 13.12 -15.63
N ALA A 18 2.99 13.75 -14.48
CA ALA A 18 3.95 13.78 -13.39
C ALA A 18 4.19 12.33 -12.94
N ALA A 19 5.39 11.81 -13.22
CA ALA A 19 5.80 10.51 -12.71
C ALA A 19 5.76 10.60 -11.17
N ALA A 20 4.90 9.79 -10.55
CA ALA A 20 4.86 9.69 -9.11
C ALA A 20 6.25 9.25 -8.61
N GLN A 21 6.93 10.15 -7.90
CA GLN A 21 8.24 9.88 -7.31
C GLN A 21 8.11 8.71 -6.32
N VAL A 22 8.76 7.59 -6.64
CA VAL A 22 8.80 6.43 -5.75
C VAL A 22 9.63 6.83 -4.52
N PRO A 23 9.07 6.75 -3.29
CA PRO A 23 9.80 7.13 -2.10
C PRO A 23 11.01 6.20 -1.91
N VAL A 24 12.18 6.81 -1.66
CA VAL A 24 13.41 6.06 -1.36
C VAL A 24 13.23 5.31 -0.04
N CYS A 25 13.39 4.00 -0.06
CA CYS A 25 13.45 3.17 1.15
C CYS A 25 14.87 3.24 1.74
N ASN A 26 14.98 3.77 2.95
CA ASN A 26 16.22 3.90 3.70
C ASN A 26 15.91 3.73 5.20
N GLY A 27 16.95 3.78 6.05
CA GLY A 27 16.77 3.58 7.50
C GLY A 27 15.84 4.58 8.19
N LEU A 28 15.74 5.82 7.69
CA LEU A 28 14.77 6.80 8.21
C LEU A 28 13.33 6.44 7.86
N ARG A 29 13.13 5.54 6.89
CA ARG A 29 11.82 5.09 6.41
C ARG A 29 11.50 3.66 6.79
N GLU A 30 12.32 3.03 7.63
CA GLU A 30 12.08 1.66 8.09
C GLU A 30 10.67 1.56 8.68
N GLY A 31 9.93 0.56 8.19
CA GLY A 31 8.57 0.31 8.61
C GLY A 31 7.48 1.12 7.90
N MET A 32 7.81 2.17 7.13
CA MET A 32 6.83 2.91 6.33
C MET A 32 6.16 2.00 5.29
N THR A 33 4.94 2.35 4.89
CA THR A 33 4.19 1.64 3.83
C THR A 33 3.92 2.55 2.62
N ALA A 34 3.87 1.95 1.43
CA ALA A 34 3.55 2.62 0.17
C ALA A 34 2.85 1.64 -0.78
N CYS A 35 1.99 2.17 -1.65
CA CYS A 35 1.24 1.38 -2.62
C CYS A 35 2.01 1.30 -3.94
N PHE A 36 2.47 0.10 -4.33
CA PHE A 36 3.12 -0.13 -5.62
C PHE A 36 2.35 -1.20 -6.38
N ASP A 37 1.90 -0.84 -7.58
CA ASP A 37 1.15 -1.73 -8.47
C ASP A 37 -0.06 -2.41 -7.78
N GLY A 38 -0.77 -1.63 -6.95
CA GLY A 38 -1.90 -2.12 -6.17
C GLY A 38 -1.55 -3.00 -4.97
N ARG A 39 -0.27 -3.21 -4.64
CA ARG A 39 0.15 -3.96 -3.44
C ARG A 39 0.72 -3.06 -2.35
N LEU A 40 0.34 -3.34 -1.10
CA LEU A 40 0.83 -2.62 0.08
C LEU A 40 2.24 -3.07 0.43
N CYS A 41 3.23 -2.31 0.01
CA CYS A 41 4.63 -2.59 0.28
C CYS A 41 5.10 -1.93 1.57
N ARG A 42 6.08 -2.53 2.24
CA ARG A 42 6.72 -1.95 3.45
C ARG A 42 8.22 -1.83 3.26
N CYS A 43 8.77 -0.70 3.67
CA CYS A 43 10.22 -0.50 3.69
C CYS A 43 10.80 -1.31 4.85
N ARG A 44 11.73 -2.21 4.54
CA ARG A 44 12.40 -3.05 5.53
C ARG A 44 13.89 -3.20 5.23
N PHE A 45 14.69 -3.46 6.26
CA PHE A 45 16.05 -3.94 6.05
C PHE A 45 16.04 -5.39 5.54
N GLU A 46 16.64 -5.62 4.37
CA GLU A 46 16.91 -6.94 3.83
C GLU A 46 18.39 -7.26 4.00
N GLN A 47 18.67 -8.37 4.69
CA GLN A 47 20.00 -8.95 4.71
C GLN A 47 20.39 -9.38 3.30
N GLY A 48 21.61 -9.07 2.95
CA GLY A 48 22.24 -9.50 1.71
C GLY A 48 22.39 -11.01 1.65
N ALA A 49 22.61 -11.50 0.44
CA ALA A 49 22.85 -12.91 0.19
C ALA A 49 24.25 -13.06 -0.42
N GLN A 50 25.14 -13.70 0.33
CA GLN A 50 26.54 -13.91 -0.05
C GLN A 50 26.65 -14.69 -1.37
N PHE A 51 25.81 -15.71 -1.56
CA PHE A 51 25.83 -16.54 -2.77
C PHE A 51 25.43 -15.76 -4.03
N SER A 52 24.55 -14.77 -3.92
CA SER A 52 24.12 -13.95 -5.06
C SER A 52 24.89 -12.62 -5.16
N GLY A 53 25.87 -12.38 -4.29
CA GLY A 53 26.58 -11.10 -4.18
C GLY A 53 25.67 -9.90 -3.88
N ARG A 54 24.50 -10.13 -3.28
CA ARG A 54 23.54 -9.05 -3.01
C ARG A 54 23.91 -8.38 -1.68
N PRO A 55 24.13 -7.06 -1.64
CA PRO A 55 24.45 -6.37 -0.39
C PRO A 55 23.22 -6.13 0.48
N ASP A 56 23.49 -6.02 1.77
CA ASP A 56 22.57 -5.55 2.81
C ASP A 56 22.02 -4.17 2.44
N ALA A 57 20.70 -4.02 2.45
CA ALA A 57 20.07 -2.73 2.11
C ALA A 57 18.62 -2.65 2.60
N HIS A 58 18.13 -1.43 2.74
CA HIS A 58 16.71 -1.15 2.91
C HIS A 58 16.00 -1.29 1.56
N ARG A 59 14.93 -2.10 1.50
CA ARG A 59 14.17 -2.37 0.28
C ARG A 59 12.67 -2.41 0.56
N TRP A 60 11.89 -2.12 -0.48
CA TRP A 60 10.44 -2.26 -0.43
C TRP A 60 10.05 -3.73 -0.56
N ASP A 61 9.50 -4.30 0.52
CA ASP A 61 8.93 -5.63 0.54
C ASP A 61 7.48 -5.57 0.03
N CYS A 62 7.32 -6.00 -1.23
CA CYS A 62 6.07 -6.12 -1.96
C CYS A 62 5.66 -7.58 -2.19
N GLY A 63 6.01 -8.48 -1.26
CA GLY A 63 5.76 -9.92 -1.39
C GLY A 63 4.30 -10.28 -1.74
N ALA A 64 4.10 -11.46 -2.32
CA ALA A 64 2.79 -11.88 -2.84
C ALA A 64 1.68 -11.96 -1.79
N LEU A 65 2.04 -12.10 -0.51
CA LEU A 65 1.09 -12.13 0.61
C LEU A 65 0.70 -10.73 1.13
N ARG A 66 1.24 -9.67 0.52
CA ARG A 66 0.86 -8.29 0.87
C ARG A 66 -0.55 -7.98 0.36
N PRO A 67 -1.38 -7.28 1.14
CA PRO A 67 -2.75 -6.97 0.74
C PRO A 67 -2.79 -5.96 -0.41
N ASP A 68 -3.93 -5.91 -1.09
CA ASP A 68 -4.24 -4.87 -2.06
C ASP A 68 -4.39 -3.50 -1.35
N CYS A 69 -3.87 -2.44 -1.95
CA CYS A 69 -3.91 -1.06 -1.43
C CYS A 69 -4.67 -0.09 -2.35
N ARG A 70 -5.25 -0.56 -3.45
CA ARG A 70 -6.13 0.25 -4.29
C ARG A 70 -7.36 0.62 -3.45
N PRO A 71 -7.88 1.84 -3.62
CA PRO A 71 -9.18 2.17 -3.07
C PRO A 71 -10.18 1.14 -3.59
N ASN A 72 -10.84 0.39 -2.69
CA ASN A 72 -11.98 -0.42 -3.07
C ASN A 72 -13.01 0.52 -3.68
N ASP A 73 -13.34 0.32 -4.96
CA ASP A 73 -14.52 0.93 -5.53
C ASP A 73 -15.73 0.41 -4.73
N PRO A 74 -16.54 1.27 -4.09
CA PRO A 74 -17.69 0.83 -3.30
C PRO A 74 -18.78 0.11 -4.12
N GLN A 75 -18.63 -0.10 -5.43
CA GLN A 75 -19.66 -0.69 -6.29
C GLN A 75 -19.72 -2.24 -6.38
N THR A 76 -19.05 -3.00 -5.50
CA THR A 76 -19.37 -4.44 -5.38
C THR A 76 -20.33 -4.71 -4.21
N PRO A 77 -21.60 -5.08 -4.46
CA PRO A 77 -22.46 -5.62 -3.42
C PRO A 77 -21.93 -7.01 -3.07
N TRP A 78 -21.13 -7.10 -2.01
CA TRP A 78 -20.86 -8.40 -1.41
C TRP A 78 -22.18 -8.94 -0.83
N PRO A 79 -22.54 -10.21 -1.05
CA PRO A 79 -23.61 -10.83 -0.27
C PRO A 79 -23.13 -10.87 1.18
N ASN A 80 -23.81 -10.15 2.06
CA ASN A 80 -23.51 -10.03 3.48
C ASN A 80 -23.72 -11.39 4.18
N ILE A 81 -22.79 -12.33 4.03
CA ILE A 81 -22.79 -13.59 4.78
C ILE A 81 -22.03 -13.29 6.08
N VAL A 82 -22.71 -12.65 7.02
CA VAL A 82 -22.19 -12.48 8.38
C VAL A 82 -22.51 -13.77 9.14
N PRO A 83 -21.51 -14.53 9.63
CA PRO A 83 -21.77 -15.69 10.47
C PRO A 83 -22.47 -15.21 11.73
N GLN A 84 -23.70 -15.67 11.96
CA GLN A 84 -24.42 -15.43 13.20
C GLN A 84 -23.73 -16.30 14.28
N ILE A 85 -22.72 -15.75 14.95
CA ILE A 85 -22.12 -16.38 16.13
C ILE A 85 -23.19 -16.31 17.23
N TYR A 86 -23.89 -17.43 17.43
CA TYR A 86 -24.82 -17.56 18.55
C TYR A 86 -24.00 -17.70 19.84
N LEU A 87 -23.82 -16.58 20.55
CA LEU A 87 -23.32 -16.60 21.92
C LEU A 87 -24.39 -17.25 22.79
N ASP A 88 -24.19 -18.52 23.13
CA ASP A 88 -25.01 -19.22 24.12
C ASP A 88 -24.85 -18.52 25.47
N GLY A 89 -25.80 -17.64 25.80
CA GLY A 89 -25.87 -16.87 27.05
C GLY A 89 -26.11 -17.73 28.29
N SER A 90 -26.22 -19.05 28.14
CA SER A 90 -26.48 -19.99 29.24
C SER A 90 -25.26 -20.24 30.14
N ARG A 91 -24.06 -19.79 29.74
CA ARG A 91 -22.85 -19.93 30.57
C ARG A 91 -22.72 -18.75 31.51
N ALA A 92 -23.18 -18.92 32.75
CA ALA A 92 -22.84 -18.01 33.82
C ALA A 92 -21.31 -17.89 33.96
N PRO A 93 -20.74 -16.68 34.13
CA PRO A 93 -19.31 -16.52 34.36
C PRO A 93 -18.89 -17.27 35.63
N PRO A 94 -17.67 -17.85 35.67
CA PRO A 94 -17.16 -18.51 36.87
C PRO A 94 -17.11 -17.51 38.02
N GLY A 95 -17.73 -17.88 39.15
CA GLY A 95 -17.81 -17.04 40.34
C GLY A 95 -16.43 -16.74 40.95
N PRO A 96 -16.32 -15.69 41.78
CA PRO A 96 -15.05 -15.31 42.40
C PRO A 96 -14.53 -16.44 43.30
N LYS A 97 -13.24 -16.77 43.17
CA LYS A 97 -12.58 -17.71 44.08
C LYS A 97 -12.53 -17.12 45.50
N PRO A 98 -12.89 -17.92 46.53
CA PRO A 98 -12.71 -17.49 47.91
C PRO A 98 -11.22 -17.31 48.22
N ARG A 99 -10.91 -16.25 48.98
CA ARG A 99 -9.57 -15.81 49.35
C ARG A 99 -8.94 -16.71 50.41
#